data_AF-A0A972FFJ8-F1
#
_entry.id   AF-A0A972FFJ8-F1
#
_cell.length_a   1.000
_cell.length_b   1.000
_cell.length_c   1.000
_cell.angle_alpha   90.00
_cell.angle_beta   90.00
_cell.angle_gamma   90.00
#
_symmetry.space_group_name_H-M   'P 1'
#
loop_
_entity.id
_entity.type
_entity.pdbx_description
1 polymer ?
#
loop_
_entity_poly.entity_id
_entity_poly.type
_entity_poly.pdbx_seq_one_letter_code
_entity_poly.pdbx_strand_id
1 'polypeptide(L)'
;MFARSESIWLRIMPLEGGIFLLASALFGGLLAITPVVSLVFLLMTVWYGVESVFRQRARHTPLLDMGIIAGGVLVWFSPGLALVAGAARAVLTGSIAFSRPQRVYFLESDPIAFWQSIGFMLIVAAALSYPAWQYWKTKYANRRTAG
;
A
#
# COMPACT_ATOMS: atom_id res chain seq x y z
N MET A 1 20.20 24.50 9.32
CA MET A 1 19.37 23.77 10.31
C MET A 1 20.10 23.49 11.63
N PHE A 2 21.43 23.42 11.68
CA PHE A 2 22.18 23.08 12.91
C PHE A 2 22.54 24.26 13.84
N ALA A 3 22.40 25.52 13.42
CA ALA A 3 22.81 26.68 14.23
C ALA A 3 22.01 26.89 15.54
N ARG A 4 20.88 26.19 15.73
CA ARG A 4 20.10 26.21 16.99
C ARG A 4 20.27 24.95 17.84
N SER A 5 21.03 23.95 17.38
CA SER A 5 21.16 22.67 18.10
C SER A 5 21.68 22.90 19.52
N GLU A 6 22.70 23.72 19.70
CA GLU A 6 23.31 24.01 20.99
C GLU A 6 22.35 24.69 21.97
N SER A 7 21.55 25.66 21.49
CA SER A 7 20.52 26.32 22.30
C SER A 7 19.36 25.41 22.72
N ILE A 8 19.03 24.43 21.88
CA ILE A 8 18.03 23.39 22.17
C ILE A 8 18.63 22.39 23.15
N TRP A 9 19.91 22.05 22.99
CA TRP A 9 20.60 21.06 23.81
C TRP A 9 20.80 21.53 25.25
N LEU A 10 21.15 22.80 25.45
CA LEU A 10 21.20 23.41 26.79
C LEU A 10 19.85 23.43 27.52
N ARG A 11 18.73 23.36 26.79
CA ARG A 11 17.37 23.28 27.39
C ARG A 11 16.90 21.84 27.64
N ILE A 12 17.46 20.87 26.92
CA ILE A 12 17.12 19.44 27.07
C ILE A 12 17.99 18.76 28.13
N MET A 13 19.27 19.14 28.24
CA MET A 13 20.21 18.59 29.21
C MET A 13 19.69 18.59 30.67
N PRO A 14 18.98 19.63 31.18
CA PRO A 14 18.39 19.58 32.53
C PRO A 14 17.09 18.78 32.63
N LEU A 15 16.50 18.35 31.50
CA LEU A 15 15.36 17.43 31.47
C LEU A 15 15.82 15.96 31.50
N GLU A 16 17.12 15.66 31.44
CA GLU A 16 17.67 14.31 31.48
C GLU A 16 17.32 13.59 32.80
N GLY A 17 16.25 12.79 32.75
CA GLY A 17 15.74 12.01 33.87
C GLY A 17 14.74 10.97 33.41
N GLY A 18 14.33 10.06 34.31
CA GLY A 18 13.44 8.95 33.98
C GLY A 18 12.12 9.36 33.32
N ILE A 19 11.56 10.51 33.70
CA ILE A 19 10.32 11.06 33.10
C ILE A 19 10.54 11.47 31.63
N PHE A 20 11.68 12.09 31.32
CA PHE A 20 12.01 12.48 29.95
C PHE A 20 12.28 11.27 29.05
N LEU A 21 12.96 10.24 29.56
CA LEU A 21 13.14 8.98 28.86
C LEU A 21 11.80 8.31 28.57
N LEU A 22 10.91 8.24 29.55
CA LEU A 22 9.56 7.70 29.38
C LEU A 22 8.74 8.50 28.36
N ALA A 23 8.73 9.83 28.46
CA ALA A 23 8.01 10.70 27.53
C ALA A 23 8.54 10.56 26.10
N SER A 24 9.87 10.49 25.92
CA SER A 24 10.51 10.28 24.62
C SER A 24 10.18 8.91 24.04
N ALA A 25 10.20 7.86 24.88
CA ALA A 25 9.83 6.51 24.47
C ALA A 25 8.35 6.40 24.07
N LEU A 26 7.45 7.02 24.83
CA LEU A 26 6.02 7.08 24.51
C LEU A 26 5.77 7.86 23.22
N PHE A 27 6.42 9.01 23.05
CA PHE A 27 6.30 9.80 21.82
C PHE A 27 6.83 9.04 20.61
N GLY A 28 8.00 8.41 20.72
CA GLY A 28 8.56 7.54 19.69
C GLY A 28 7.64 6.36 19.38
N GLY A 29 7.06 5.73 20.41
CA GLY A 29 6.09 4.64 20.26
C GLY A 29 4.81 5.07 19.55
N LEU A 30 4.25 6.24 19.91
CA LEU A 30 3.09 6.81 19.23
C LEU A 30 3.38 7.08 17.75
N LEU A 31 4.52 7.69 17.44
CA LEU A 31 4.94 7.92 16.06
C LEU A 31 5.15 6.62 15.28
N ALA A 32 5.67 5.57 15.93
CA ALA A 32 5.86 4.26 15.30
C ALA A 32 4.53 3.54 14.99
N ILE A 33 3.52 3.69 15.86
CA ILE A 33 2.21 3.02 15.70
C ILE A 33 1.30 3.78 14.73
N THR A 34 1.44 5.11 14.63
CA THR A 34 0.56 5.97 13.82
C THR A 34 0.40 5.48 12.37
N PRO A 35 1.46 5.13 11.61
CA PRO A 35 1.32 4.66 10.23
C PRO A 35 0.49 3.38 10.12
N VAL A 36 0.63 2.46 11.09
CA VAL A 36 -0.12 1.21 11.11
C VAL A 36 -1.60 1.48 11.35
N VAL A 37 -1.90 2.32 12.35
CA VAL A 37 -3.28 2.72 12.67
C VAL A 37 -3.92 3.45 11.48
N SER A 38 -3.21 4.42 10.88
CA SER A 38 -3.68 5.14 9.69
C SER A 38 -3.94 4.20 8.52
N LEU A 39 -3.09 3.20 8.29
CA LEU A 39 -3.28 2.21 7.23
C LEU A 39 -4.53 1.35 7.48
N VAL A 40 -4.74 0.89 8.72
CA VAL A 40 -5.93 0.11 9.08
C VAL A 40 -7.21 0.92 8.87
N PHE A 41 -7.24 2.16 9.38
CA PHE A 41 -8.41 3.03 9.19
C PHE A 41 -8.63 3.35 7.72
N LEU A 42 -7.58 3.59 6.93
CA LEU A 42 -7.69 3.79 5.48
C LEU A 42 -8.37 2.59 4.80
N LEU A 43 -7.89 1.37 5.08
CA LEU A 43 -8.47 0.16 4.50
C LEU A 43 -9.93 -0.05 4.92
N MET A 44 -10.25 0.21 6.20
CA MET A 44 -11.62 0.15 6.70
C MET A 44 -12.52 1.20 6.02
N THR A 45 -12.05 2.44 5.89
CA THR A 45 -12.79 3.52 5.21
C THR A 45 -13.06 3.17 3.76
N VAL A 46 -12.08 2.62 3.04
CA VAL A 46 -12.28 2.17 1.65
C VAL A 46 -13.29 1.03 1.59
N TRP A 47 -13.16 0.03 2.45
CA TRP A 47 -14.09 -1.10 2.50
C TRP A 47 -15.53 -0.67 2.77
N TYR A 48 -15.76 0.06 3.87
CA TYR A 48 -17.08 0.54 4.23
C TYR A 48 -17.62 1.57 3.25
N GLY A 49 -16.75 2.40 2.67
CA GLY A 49 -17.10 3.32 1.59
C GLY A 49 -17.69 2.57 0.41
N VAL A 50 -16.98 1.58 -0.13
CA VAL A 50 -17.46 0.73 -1.23
C VAL A 50 -18.73 0.00 -0.83
N GLU A 51 -18.79 -0.61 0.35
CA GLU A 51 -19.99 -1.34 0.80
C GLU A 51 -21.22 -0.44 0.89
N SER A 52 -21.05 0.81 1.35
CA SER A 52 -22.13 1.79 1.41
C SER A 52 -22.72 2.07 0.02
N VAL A 53 -21.90 1.97 -1.04
CA VAL A 53 -22.33 2.28 -2.41
C VAL A 53 -23.40 1.30 -2.91
N PHE A 54 -23.29 0.04 -2.51
CA PHE A 54 -24.16 -1.05 -2.92
C PHE A 54 -25.37 -1.28 -2.00
N ARG A 55 -25.51 -0.50 -0.92
CA ARG A 55 -26.68 -0.54 -0.04
C ARG A 55 -27.78 0.40 -0.53
N GLN A 56 -29.03 0.11 -0.15
CA GLN A 56 -30.15 1.04 -0.37
C GLN A 56 -29.87 2.35 0.36
N ARG A 57 -29.92 3.47 -0.38
CA ARG A 57 -29.67 4.82 0.14
C ARG A 57 -30.83 5.74 -0.23
N ALA A 58 -31.16 6.65 0.70
CA ALA A 58 -32.24 7.61 0.53
C ALA A 58 -31.92 8.71 -0.51
N ARG A 59 -30.63 8.99 -0.75
CA ARG A 59 -30.16 10.01 -1.70
C ARG A 59 -29.14 9.42 -2.66
N HIS A 60 -29.34 9.65 -3.96
CA HIS A 60 -28.45 9.14 -4.99
C HIS A 60 -27.35 10.16 -5.32
N THR A 61 -26.07 9.76 -5.23
CA THR A 61 -24.91 10.63 -5.46
C THR A 61 -23.93 9.99 -6.47
N PRO A 62 -24.22 10.05 -7.78
CA PRO A 62 -23.52 9.23 -8.79
C PRO A 62 -22.02 9.55 -8.93
N LEU A 63 -21.63 10.82 -8.88
CA LEU A 63 -20.23 11.24 -9.02
C LEU A 63 -19.37 10.77 -7.83
N LEU A 64 -19.90 10.93 -6.62
CA LEU A 64 -19.24 10.50 -5.39
C LEU A 64 -19.12 8.96 -5.36
N ASP A 65 -20.17 8.25 -5.76
CA ASP A 65 -20.18 6.79 -5.85
C ASP A 65 -19.13 6.28 -6.83
N MET A 66 -18.99 6.94 -7.99
CA MET A 66 -17.95 6.63 -8.96
C MET A 66 -16.54 6.83 -8.38
N GLY A 67 -16.32 7.93 -7.65
CA GLY A 67 -15.05 8.18 -6.98
C GLY A 67 -14.70 7.11 -5.94
N ILE A 68 -15.67 6.71 -5.11
CA ILE A 68 -15.49 5.64 -4.12
C ILE A 68 -15.18 4.31 -4.79
N ILE A 69 -15.91 3.94 -5.85
CA ILE A 69 -15.68 2.69 -6.58
C ILE A 69 -14.28 2.71 -7.22
N ALA A 70 -13.91 3.80 -7.91
CA ALA A 70 -12.61 3.94 -8.54
C ALA A 70 -11.47 3.82 -7.51
N GLY A 71 -11.59 4.51 -6.37
CA GLY A 71 -10.64 4.40 -5.26
C GLY A 71 -10.55 2.97 -4.72
N GLY A 72 -11.69 2.32 -4.50
CA GLY A 72 -11.75 0.93 -4.05
C GLY A 72 -11.06 -0.04 -5.00
N VAL A 73 -11.32 0.07 -6.31
CA VAL A 73 -10.67 -0.76 -7.33
C VAL A 73 -9.16 -0.55 -7.31
N LEU A 74 -8.71 0.70 -7.28
CA LEU A 74 -7.28 1.01 -7.24
C LEU A 74 -6.60 0.40 -6.01
N VAL A 75 -7.19 0.54 -4.82
CA VAL A 75 -6.62 -0.03 -3.59
C VAL A 75 -6.56 -1.56 -3.65
N TRP A 76 -7.63 -2.21 -4.12
CA TRP A 76 -7.72 -3.67 -4.18
C TRP A 76 -6.73 -4.29 -5.17
N PHE A 77 -6.49 -3.63 -6.31
CA PHE A 77 -5.54 -4.09 -7.32
C PHE A 77 -4.12 -3.56 -7.13
N SER A 78 -3.89 -2.66 -6.17
CA SER A 78 -2.58 -2.04 -5.95
C SER A 78 -1.41 -3.02 -5.80
N PRO A 79 -1.52 -4.17 -5.10
CA PRO A 79 -0.39 -5.09 -4.96
C PRO A 79 -0.03 -5.76 -6.29
N GLY A 80 -1.05 -6.15 -7.08
CA GLY A 80 -0.85 -6.71 -8.40
C GLY A 80 -0.26 -5.70 -9.39
N LEU A 81 -0.79 -4.47 -9.38
CA LEU A 81 -0.27 -3.37 -10.20
C LEU A 81 1.18 -3.04 -9.87
N ALA A 82 1.56 -3.06 -8.58
CA ALA A 82 2.94 -2.82 -8.17
C ALA A 82 3.90 -3.88 -8.74
N LEU A 83 3.50 -5.15 -8.77
CA LEU A 83 4.30 -6.23 -9.36
C LEU A 83 4.38 -6.12 -10.89
N VAL A 84 3.27 -5.78 -11.56
CA VAL A 84 3.27 -5.53 -13.01
C VAL A 84 4.17 -4.35 -13.37
N ALA A 85 4.09 -3.26 -12.61
CA ALA A 85 4.95 -2.10 -12.80
C ALA A 85 6.43 -2.44 -12.54
N GLY A 86 6.71 -3.27 -11.52
CA GLY A 86 8.05 -3.79 -11.25
C GLY A 86 8.60 -4.62 -12.41
N ALA A 87 7.80 -5.53 -12.96
CA ALA A 87 8.16 -6.33 -14.12
C ALA A 87 8.39 -5.47 -15.37
N ALA A 88 7.50 -4.51 -15.65
CA ALA A 88 7.64 -3.58 -16.77
C ALA A 88 8.93 -2.75 -16.64
N ARG A 89 9.20 -2.21 -15.44
CA ARG A 89 10.45 -1.50 -15.16
C ARG A 89 11.67 -2.39 -15.41
N ALA A 90 11.66 -3.63 -14.94
CA ALA A 90 12.77 -4.56 -15.13
C ALA A 90 13.05 -4.86 -16.61
N VAL A 91 12.01 -5.00 -17.44
CA VAL A 91 12.15 -5.15 -18.90
C VAL A 91 12.77 -3.90 -19.52
N LEU A 92 12.32 -2.71 -19.13
CA LEU A 92 12.87 -1.44 -19.64
C LEU A 92 14.32 -1.19 -19.20
N THR A 93 14.71 -1.63 -18.00
CA THR A 93 16.06 -1.45 -17.46
C THR A 93 16.99 -2.62 -17.77
N GLY A 94 16.49 -3.72 -18.36
CA GLY A 94 17.27 -4.94 -18.63
C GLY A 94 17.82 -5.64 -17.38
N SER A 95 17.30 -5.31 -16.19
CA SER A 95 17.80 -5.85 -14.92
C SER A 95 16.70 -5.95 -13.87
N ILE A 96 16.79 -6.98 -13.04
CA ILE A 96 15.85 -7.25 -11.94
C ILE A 96 16.62 -7.64 -10.68
N ALA A 97 16.31 -6.97 -9.56
CA ALA A 97 16.99 -7.18 -8.29
C ALA A 97 16.02 -7.77 -7.25
N PHE A 98 16.45 -8.83 -6.58
CA PHE A 98 15.77 -9.41 -5.43
C PHE A 98 16.51 -9.04 -4.16
N SER A 99 15.79 -8.58 -3.15
CA SER A 99 16.39 -8.15 -1.89
C SER A 99 16.89 -9.30 -1.02
N ARG A 100 16.31 -10.51 -1.15
CA ARG A 100 16.65 -11.68 -0.34
C ARG A 100 16.45 -13.02 -1.08
N PRO A 101 17.50 -13.83 -1.28
CA PRO A 101 18.92 -13.45 -1.19
C PRO A 101 19.21 -12.30 -2.16
N GLN A 102 20.17 -11.42 -1.82
CA GLN A 102 20.55 -10.32 -2.72
C GLN A 102 21.10 -10.89 -4.03
N ARG A 103 20.32 -10.79 -5.10
CA ARG A 103 20.69 -11.24 -6.44
C ARG A 103 20.14 -10.27 -7.47
N VAL A 104 20.94 -10.01 -8.50
CA VAL A 104 20.55 -9.20 -9.65
C VAL A 104 20.70 -10.07 -10.88
N TYR A 105 19.64 -10.19 -11.67
CA TYR A 105 19.68 -10.87 -12.96
C TYR A 105 19.62 -9.83 -14.07
N PHE A 106 20.53 -9.95 -15.03
CA PHE A 106 20.59 -9.09 -16.21
C PHE A 106 20.06 -9.85 -17.43
N LEU A 107 19.36 -9.14 -18.30
CA LEU A 107 18.87 -9.70 -19.55
C LEU A 107 20.02 -10.15 -20.47
N GLU A 108 21.16 -9.46 -20.42
CA GLU A 108 22.33 -9.72 -21.26
C GLU A 108 23.13 -10.94 -20.81
N SER A 109 23.39 -11.08 -19.50
CA SER A 109 24.22 -12.16 -18.96
C SER A 109 23.43 -13.42 -18.66
N ASP A 110 22.21 -13.29 -18.11
CA ASP A 110 21.43 -14.39 -17.55
C ASP A 110 19.95 -14.32 -18.02
N PRO A 111 19.69 -14.41 -19.34
CA PRO A 111 18.36 -14.18 -19.91
C PRO A 111 17.29 -15.12 -19.36
N ILE A 112 17.66 -16.38 -19.08
CA ILE A 112 16.71 -17.38 -18.55
C ILE A 112 16.23 -16.99 -17.16
N ALA A 113 17.15 -16.69 -16.24
CA ALA A 113 16.81 -16.31 -14.87
C ALA A 113 16.06 -14.97 -14.83
N PHE A 114 16.41 -14.04 -15.72
CA PHE A 114 15.69 -12.79 -15.90
C PHE A 114 14.23 -13.03 -16.28
N TRP A 115 13.95 -13.79 -17.35
CA TRP A 115 12.57 -14.06 -17.79
C TRP A 115 11.78 -14.92 -16.81
N GLN A 116 12.42 -15.87 -16.11
CA GLN A 116 11.79 -16.60 -15.02
C GLN A 116 11.35 -15.67 -13.88
N SER A 117 12.17 -14.67 -13.56
CA SER A 117 11.86 -13.67 -12.54
C SER A 117 10.67 -12.80 -12.93
N ILE A 118 10.61 -12.36 -14.19
CA ILE A 118 9.46 -11.62 -14.75
C ILE A 118 8.20 -12.49 -14.70
N GLY A 119 8.28 -13.74 -15.18
CA GLY A 119 7.18 -14.69 -15.16
C GLY A 119 6.64 -14.92 -13.75
N PHE A 120 7.53 -15.10 -12.77
CA PHE A 120 7.15 -15.21 -11.36
C PHE A 120 6.40 -13.97 -10.86
N MET A 121 6.90 -12.76 -11.11
CA MET A 121 6.20 -11.53 -10.72
C MET A 121 4.78 -11.45 -11.29
N LEU A 122 4.62 -11.81 -12.57
CA LEU A 122 3.31 -11.76 -13.23
C LEU A 122 2.34 -12.83 -12.70
N ILE A 123 2.83 -14.04 -12.39
CA ILE A 123 2.02 -15.09 -11.75
C ILE A 123 1.55 -14.63 -10.38
N VAL A 124 2.46 -14.07 -9.55
CA VAL A 124 2.09 -13.54 -8.24
C VAL A 124 1.14 -12.35 -8.36
N ALA A 125 1.35 -11.46 -9.33
CA ALA A 125 0.44 -10.35 -9.59
C ALA A 125 -0.98 -10.84 -9.92
N ALA A 126 -1.11 -11.87 -10.76
CA ALA A 126 -2.38 -12.49 -11.09
C ALA A 126 -3.02 -13.14 -9.85
N ALA A 127 -2.24 -13.89 -9.06
CA ALA A 127 -2.71 -14.54 -7.84
C ALA A 127 -3.24 -13.53 -6.81
N LEU A 128 -2.55 -12.41 -6.61
CA LEU A 128 -2.98 -11.33 -5.71
C LEU A 128 -4.20 -10.56 -6.24
N SER A 129 -4.32 -10.44 -7.57
CA SER A 129 -5.43 -9.73 -8.22
C SER A 129 -6.71 -10.58 -8.29
N TYR A 130 -6.60 -11.91 -8.25
CA TYR A 130 -7.72 -12.83 -8.35
C TYR A 130 -8.81 -12.64 -7.26
N PRO A 131 -8.51 -12.59 -5.95
CA PRO A 131 -9.54 -12.38 -4.94
C PRO A 131 -10.22 -11.01 -5.09
N ALA A 132 -9.47 -9.98 -5.45
CA ALA A 132 -10.04 -8.67 -5.77
C ALA A 132 -11.02 -8.75 -6.93
N TRP A 133 -10.66 -9.44 -8.01
CA TRP A 133 -11.55 -9.68 -9.14
C TRP A 133 -12.85 -10.40 -8.72
N GLN A 134 -12.75 -11.48 -7.92
CA GLN A 134 -13.93 -12.21 -7.46
C GLN A 134 -14.87 -11.35 -6.60
N TYR A 135 -14.31 -10.53 -5.72
CA TYR A 135 -15.06 -9.56 -4.92
C TYR A 135 -15.87 -8.59 -5.82
N TRP A 136 -15.21 -7.93 -6.76
CA TRP A 136 -15.87 -6.96 -7.65
C TRP A 136 -16.87 -7.62 -8.59
N LYS A 137 -16.52 -8.76 -9.19
CA LYS A 137 -17.42 -9.54 -10.04
C LYS A 137 -18.74 -9.87 -9.34
N THR A 138 -18.66 -10.31 -8.08
CA THR A 138 -19.83 -10.66 -7.27
C THR A 138 -20.70 -9.44 -6.97
N LYS A 139 -20.08 -8.30 -6.62
CA LYS A 139 -20.79 -7.04 -6.38
C LYS A 139 -21.56 -6.55 -7.61
N TYR A 140 -20.93 -6.57 -8.79
CA TYR A 140 -21.59 -6.15 -10.02
C TYR A 140 -22.67 -7.14 -10.48
N ALA A 141 -22.47 -8.44 -10.27
CA ALA A 141 -23.49 -9.46 -10.57
C ALA A 141 -24.75 -9.25 -9.72
N ASN A 142 -24.59 -9.09 -8.40
CA ASN A 142 -25.71 -8.87 -7.48
C ASN A 142 -26.47 -7.56 -7.78
N ARG A 143 -25.77 -6.53 -8.25
CA ARG A 143 -26.40 -5.27 -8.66
C ARG A 143 -27.26 -5.42 -9.92
N ARG A 144 -26.87 -6.28 -10.86
CA ARG A 144 -27.63 -6.56 -12.08
C ARG A 144 -28.90 -7.37 -11.82
N THR A 145 -28.92 -8.22 -10.81
CA THR A 145 -30.10 -9.04 -10.45
C THR A 145 -31.11 -8.30 -9.58
N ALA A 146 -30.71 -7.19 -8.96
CA ALA A 146 -31.55 -6.40 -8.04
C ALA A 146 -32.22 -5.19 -8.71
N GLY A 147 -31.94 -4.93 -9.99
CA GLY A 147 -32.57 -3.89 -10.81
C GLY A 147 -33.40 -4.51 -11.92
#